data_AF-A0A7V3ENH2-F1
#
_entry.id   AF-A0A7V3ENH2-F1
#
_cell.length_a   1.000
_cell.length_b   1.000
_cell.length_c   1.000
_cell.angle_alpha   90.00
_cell.angle_beta   90.00
_cell.angle_gamma   90.00
#
_symmetry.space_group_name_H-M   'P 1'
#
loop_
_entity.id
_entity.type
_entity.pdbx_description
1 polymer ?
#
loop_
_entity_poly.entity_id
_entity_poly.type
_entity_poly.pdbx_seq_one_letter_code
_entity_poly.pdbx_strand_id
1 'polypeptide(L)'
;MSKKAKPSRTETCVHDAEWIRKQIKAFARDIVAQGTLDHALIVGIRRRGAELARRVRESIERETGTQVPYGALDITLYRDDVRLRGAKIAAHKDGTKLDGPIDNRVIFLIDDVLCTGRTIRAAMDELKDFGRPGAIRLYSLIDRGGRELPIQADRYAERLSVPHSDRVEVRLKEVDGEEGVFVVVGGLR
;
A
#
# COMPACT_ATOMS: atom_id res chain seq x y z
N MET A 1 -33.44 -17.08 -24.54
CA MET A 1 -32.67 -15.85 -24.25
C MET A 1 -31.31 -16.26 -23.69
N SER A 2 -30.25 -16.10 -24.49
CA SER A 2 -28.93 -16.67 -24.19
C SER A 2 -28.17 -15.83 -23.15
N LYS A 3 -27.80 -16.44 -22.02
CA LYS A 3 -26.91 -15.85 -21.01
C LYS A 3 -25.50 -15.76 -21.64
N LYS A 4 -25.04 -14.56 -21.99
CA LYS A 4 -23.64 -14.33 -22.40
C LYS A 4 -22.71 -14.80 -21.28
N ALA A 5 -21.85 -15.76 -21.58
CA ALA A 5 -20.75 -16.16 -20.70
C ALA A 5 -19.84 -14.94 -20.45
N LYS A 6 -19.48 -14.69 -19.19
CA LYS A 6 -18.45 -13.69 -18.86
C LYS A 6 -17.12 -14.18 -19.46
N PRO A 7 -16.33 -13.32 -20.13
CA PRO A 7 -15.02 -13.73 -20.65
C PRO A 7 -14.16 -14.24 -19.49
N SER A 8 -13.50 -15.39 -19.67
CA SER A 8 -12.57 -15.95 -18.69
C SER A 8 -11.41 -14.98 -18.52
N ARG A 9 -11.27 -14.39 -17.34
CA ARG A 9 -10.10 -13.59 -17.00
C ARG A 9 -8.91 -14.53 -16.86
N THR A 10 -7.88 -14.33 -17.67
CA THR A 10 -6.60 -14.99 -17.46
C THR A 10 -5.85 -14.22 -16.39
N GLU A 11 -5.51 -14.89 -15.29
CA GLU A 11 -4.61 -14.38 -14.27
C GLU A 11 -3.36 -15.25 -14.18
N THR A 12 -2.23 -14.63 -13.87
CA THR A 12 -0.95 -15.30 -13.71
C THR A 12 -0.32 -14.86 -12.40
N CYS A 13 -0.01 -15.82 -11.53
CA CYS A 13 0.77 -15.58 -10.32
C CYS A 13 2.23 -15.36 -10.72
N VAL A 14 2.76 -14.18 -10.45
CA VAL A 14 4.15 -13.80 -10.75
C VAL A 14 5.05 -13.91 -9.52
N HIS A 15 4.48 -13.79 -8.31
CA HIS A 15 5.19 -14.03 -7.06
C HIS A 15 4.30 -14.71 -6.02
N ASP A 16 4.91 -15.56 -5.20
CA ASP A 16 4.24 -16.31 -4.14
C ASP A 16 4.35 -15.64 -2.75
N ALA A 17 3.77 -16.31 -1.75
CA ALA A 17 3.84 -15.93 -0.34
C ALA A 17 5.27 -15.89 0.22
N GLU A 18 6.19 -16.72 -0.26
CA GLU A 18 7.58 -16.69 0.20
C GLU A 18 8.28 -15.43 -0.26
N TRP A 19 8.07 -15.03 -1.52
CA TRP A 19 8.59 -13.79 -2.05
C TRP A 19 8.09 -12.60 -1.23
N ILE A 20 6.78 -12.50 -0.96
CA ILE A 20 6.21 -11.40 -0.15
C ILE A 20 6.86 -11.36 1.24
N ARG A 21 7.00 -12.50 1.92
CA ARG A 21 7.66 -12.58 3.23
C ARG A 21 9.13 -12.12 3.19
N LYS A 22 9.86 -12.42 2.12
CA LYS A 22 11.24 -11.94 1.92
C LYS A 22 11.27 -10.42 1.76
N GLN A 23 10.34 -9.84 0.99
CA GLN A 23 10.29 -8.39 0.78
C GLN A 23 9.90 -7.62 2.03
N ILE A 24 8.98 -8.15 2.84
CA ILE A 24 8.62 -7.56 4.14
C ILE A 24 9.86 -7.47 5.05
N LYS A 25 10.68 -8.53 5.11
CA LYS A 25 11.94 -8.51 5.85
C LYS A 25 12.94 -7.51 5.28
N ALA A 26 13.02 -7.40 3.95
CA ALA A 26 13.90 -6.43 3.30
C ALA A 26 13.50 -4.98 3.62
N PHE A 27 12.20 -4.66 3.61
CA PHE A 27 11.69 -3.35 4.03
C PHE A 27 11.98 -3.06 5.50
N ALA A 28 11.74 -4.03 6.39
CA ALA A 28 12.05 -3.87 7.81
C ALA A 28 13.53 -3.55 8.03
N ARG A 29 14.45 -4.30 7.41
CA ARG A 29 15.89 -4.04 7.51
C ARG A 29 16.31 -2.70 6.96
N ASP A 30 15.74 -2.30 5.83
CA ASP A 30 16.01 -1.00 5.22
C ASP A 30 15.56 0.15 6.13
N ILE A 31 14.38 0.04 6.75
CA ILE A 31 13.88 0.99 7.75
C ILE A 31 14.79 1.03 8.99
N VAL A 32 15.18 -0.14 9.53
CA VAL A 32 16.11 -0.24 10.67
C VAL A 32 17.44 0.43 10.34
N ALA A 33 17.97 0.21 9.13
CA ALA A 33 19.24 0.76 8.69
C ALA A 33 19.24 2.29 8.55
N GLN A 34 18.07 2.94 8.45
CA GLN A 34 17.98 4.40 8.47
C GLN A 34 18.28 5.00 9.85
N GLY A 35 18.21 4.21 10.93
CA GLY A 35 18.55 4.68 12.27
C GLY A 35 17.56 5.70 12.84
N THR A 36 16.29 5.67 12.40
CA THR A 36 15.23 6.64 12.76
C THR A 36 14.09 6.02 13.55
N LEU A 37 14.25 4.79 14.07
CA LEU A 37 13.17 4.03 14.71
C LEU A 37 12.57 4.72 15.95
N ASP A 38 13.36 5.52 16.65
CA ASP A 38 12.99 6.31 17.84
C ASP A 38 11.91 7.36 17.54
N HIS A 39 11.85 7.85 16.29
CA HIS A 39 10.88 8.82 15.83
C HIS A 39 10.16 8.38 14.55
N ALA A 40 10.14 7.07 14.28
CA ALA A 40 9.42 6.49 13.14
C ALA A 40 7.93 6.28 13.47
N LEU A 41 7.11 6.27 12.42
CA LEU A 41 5.71 5.81 12.46
C LEU A 41 5.42 5.05 11.16
N ILE A 42 5.04 3.78 11.29
CA ILE A 42 4.71 2.92 10.14
C ILE A 42 3.23 3.08 9.82
N VAL A 43 2.91 3.52 8.60
CA VAL A 43 1.54 3.86 8.19
C VAL A 43 1.17 3.09 6.94
N GLY A 44 0.16 2.23 7.02
CA GLY A 44 -0.33 1.52 5.84
C GLY A 44 -1.50 2.23 5.16
N ILE A 45 -1.52 2.20 3.84
CA ILE A 45 -2.59 2.81 3.05
C ILE A 45 -3.60 1.74 2.65
N ARG A 46 -4.83 1.84 3.16
CA ARG A 46 -5.96 0.94 2.84
C ARG A 46 -5.70 -0.54 3.18
N ARG A 47 -6.77 -1.32 3.35
CA ARG A 47 -6.80 -2.78 3.59
C ARG A 47 -5.46 -3.53 3.49
N ARG A 48 -4.91 -3.71 2.28
CA ARG A 48 -3.68 -4.47 2.06
C ARG A 48 -2.41 -3.72 2.46
N GLY A 49 -2.31 -2.42 2.20
CA GLY A 49 -1.19 -1.60 2.67
C GLY A 49 -1.14 -1.53 4.20
N ALA A 50 -2.29 -1.45 4.87
CA ALA A 50 -2.44 -1.56 6.33
C ALA A 50 -1.90 -2.90 6.86
N GLU A 51 -2.33 -4.00 6.25
CA GLU A 51 -1.85 -5.33 6.62
C GLU A 51 -0.34 -5.51 6.34
N LEU A 52 0.17 -5.02 5.22
CA LEU A 52 1.61 -5.01 4.93
C LEU A 52 2.40 -4.19 5.95
N ALA A 53 1.92 -2.98 6.28
CA ALA A 53 2.52 -2.12 7.29
C ALA A 53 2.59 -2.81 8.66
N ARG A 54 1.51 -3.48 9.07
CA ARG A 54 1.47 -4.27 10.31
C ARG A 54 2.55 -5.36 10.29
N ARG A 55 2.66 -6.14 9.21
CA ARG A 55 3.66 -7.19 9.06
C ARG A 55 5.11 -6.66 9.01
N VAL A 56 5.34 -5.49 8.40
CA VAL A 56 6.64 -4.79 8.42
C VAL A 56 7.01 -4.39 9.84
N ARG A 57 6.10 -3.74 10.56
CA ARG A 57 6.28 -3.36 11.98
C ARG A 57 6.63 -4.57 12.85
N GLU A 58 5.91 -5.67 12.71
CA GLU A 58 6.19 -6.92 13.42
C GLU A 58 7.54 -7.53 13.05
N SER A 59 8.00 -7.33 11.82
CA SER A 59 9.33 -7.75 11.42
C SER A 59 10.42 -6.88 12.03
N ILE A 60 10.21 -5.56 12.15
CA ILE A 60 11.11 -4.66 12.87
C ILE A 60 11.19 -5.06 14.35
N GLU A 61 10.05 -5.30 15.00
CA GLU A 61 9.98 -5.70 16.40
C GLU A 61 10.70 -7.04 16.63
N ARG A 62 10.52 -8.04 15.77
CA ARG A 62 11.25 -9.32 15.86
C ARG A 62 12.76 -9.18 15.70
N GLU A 63 13.23 -8.25 14.86
CA GLU A 63 14.66 -8.07 14.60
C GLU A 63 15.36 -7.17 15.63
N THR A 64 14.64 -6.21 16.23
CA THR A 64 15.23 -5.16 17.08
C THR A 64 14.71 -5.12 18.51
N GLY A 65 13.61 -5.81 18.81
CA GLY A 65 12.87 -5.68 20.07
C GLY A 65 12.09 -4.36 20.21
N THR A 66 12.15 -3.47 19.22
CA THR A 66 11.50 -2.14 19.29
C THR A 66 10.10 -2.18 18.70
N GLN A 67 9.11 -1.79 19.51
CA GLN A 67 7.75 -1.56 19.04
C GLN A 67 7.61 -0.16 18.44
N VAL A 68 7.68 -0.08 17.12
CA VAL A 68 7.44 1.16 16.39
C VAL A 68 5.94 1.46 16.35
N PRO A 69 5.50 2.71 16.57
CA PRO A 69 4.11 3.13 16.40
C PRO A 69 3.55 2.78 15.02
N TYR A 70 2.24 2.55 14.96
CA TYR A 70 1.52 2.12 13.77
C TYR A 70 0.37 3.05 13.41
N GLY A 71 -0.03 3.05 12.15
CA GLY A 71 -1.26 3.71 11.71
C GLY A 71 -1.79 3.12 10.41
N ALA A 72 -3.05 3.42 10.13
CA ALA A 72 -3.70 3.11 8.88
C ALA A 72 -4.48 4.33 8.39
N LEU A 73 -4.33 4.67 7.10
CA LEU A 73 -5.07 5.76 6.46
C LEU A 73 -6.24 5.20 5.64
N ASP A 74 -7.43 5.76 5.86
CA ASP A 74 -8.60 5.51 5.01
C ASP A 74 -8.87 6.68 4.06
N ILE A 75 -8.15 6.70 2.95
CA ILE A 75 -8.23 7.75 1.91
C ILE A 75 -9.49 7.66 1.01
N THR A 76 -10.53 6.96 1.47
CA THR A 76 -11.72 6.63 0.68
C THR A 76 -12.54 7.88 0.29
N LEU A 77 -12.45 8.97 1.06
CA LEU A 77 -13.12 10.24 0.79
C LEU A 77 -12.35 11.17 -0.18
N TYR A 78 -11.05 10.95 -0.37
CA TYR A 78 -10.13 11.85 -1.09
C TYR A 78 -9.80 11.42 -2.53
N ARG A 79 -10.50 10.42 -3.08
CA ARG A 79 -10.37 10.13 -4.51
C ARG A 79 -11.08 11.21 -5.32
N ASP A 80 -10.34 11.93 -6.14
CA ASP A 80 -10.88 12.83 -7.17
C ASP A 80 -12.00 12.15 -8.01
N ASP A 81 -11.92 10.82 -8.16
CA ASP A 81 -12.87 9.97 -8.89
C ASP A 81 -14.22 9.71 -8.16
N VAL A 82 -14.35 9.98 -6.84
CA VAL A 82 -15.62 9.72 -6.11
C VAL A 82 -16.74 10.60 -6.66
N ARG A 83 -16.43 11.83 -7.08
CA ARG A 83 -17.43 12.73 -7.68
C ARG A 83 -17.87 12.29 -9.07
N LEU A 84 -17.05 11.54 -9.80
CA LEU A 84 -17.32 11.17 -11.20
C LEU A 84 -18.08 9.85 -11.36
N ARG A 85 -18.01 8.91 -10.41
CA ARG A 85 -18.49 7.52 -10.65
C ARG A 85 -19.81 7.13 -9.99
N GLY A 86 -20.48 7.99 -9.22
CA GLY A 86 -21.80 7.70 -8.63
C GLY A 86 -21.86 6.42 -7.77
N ALA A 87 -20.72 5.80 -7.46
CA ALA A 87 -20.64 4.60 -6.66
C ALA A 87 -20.88 5.00 -5.20
N LYS A 88 -21.85 4.35 -4.54
CA LYS A 88 -21.97 4.41 -3.08
C LYS A 88 -20.71 3.81 -2.48
N ILE A 89 -19.72 4.64 -2.22
CA ILE A 89 -18.52 4.24 -1.51
C ILE A 89 -18.90 4.16 -0.04
N ALA A 90 -19.04 2.93 0.46
CA ALA A 90 -19.10 2.70 1.89
C ALA A 90 -17.77 3.18 2.49
N ALA A 91 -17.79 4.25 3.29
CA ALA A 91 -16.68 4.59 4.15
C ALA A 91 -16.33 3.34 4.99
N HIS A 92 -15.04 3.01 5.13
CA HIS A 92 -14.68 1.91 6.02
C HIS A 92 -15.02 2.32 7.46
N LYS A 93 -15.61 1.41 8.22
CA LYS A 93 -16.08 1.65 9.60
C LYS A 93 -14.95 2.06 10.55
N ASP A 94 -13.70 1.76 10.19
CA ASP A 94 -12.55 1.97 11.08
C ASP A 94 -11.86 3.33 10.93
N GLY A 95 -12.10 4.06 9.83
CA GLY A 95 -11.52 5.39 9.59
C GLY A 95 -9.98 5.43 9.56
N THR A 96 -9.43 6.63 9.45
CA THR A 96 -7.99 6.88 9.65
C THR A 96 -7.66 6.79 11.14
N LYS A 97 -6.61 6.03 11.50
CA LYS A 97 -6.12 5.87 12.87
C LYS A 97 -4.60 5.91 12.88
N LEU A 98 -4.01 6.79 13.69
CA LEU A 98 -2.57 6.91 13.89
C LEU A 98 -2.24 6.81 15.37
N ASP A 99 -1.26 6.00 15.73
CA ASP A 99 -0.82 5.81 17.12
C ASP A 99 0.10 6.97 17.56
N GLY A 100 -0.49 8.15 17.72
CA GLY A 100 0.16 9.35 18.26
C GLY A 100 0.37 10.48 17.24
N PRO A 101 0.92 11.63 17.70
CA PRO A 101 1.15 12.80 16.86
C PRO A 101 2.23 12.51 15.82
N ILE A 102 2.12 13.12 14.64
CA ILE A 102 3.08 12.90 13.55
C ILE A 102 4.18 13.96 13.46
N ASP A 103 4.13 15.00 14.30
CA ASP A 103 5.06 16.13 14.24
C ASP A 103 6.52 15.67 14.36
N ASN A 104 7.36 16.13 13.42
CA ASN A 104 8.79 15.82 13.32
C ASN A 104 9.15 14.34 13.19
N ARG A 105 8.17 13.44 13.00
CA ARG A 105 8.41 12.00 12.80
C ARG A 105 8.81 11.68 11.36
N VAL A 106 9.48 10.54 11.18
CA VAL A 106 9.66 9.91 9.87
C VAL A 106 8.50 8.94 9.64
N ILE A 107 7.64 9.27 8.69
CA ILE A 107 6.48 8.45 8.33
C ILE A 107 6.87 7.49 7.23
N PHE A 108 6.74 6.19 7.47
CA PHE A 108 6.90 5.17 6.44
C PHE A 108 5.52 4.77 5.91
N LEU A 109 5.11 5.38 4.80
CA LEU A 109 3.91 5.03 4.06
C LEU A 109 4.13 3.71 3.32
N ILE A 110 3.31 2.70 3.61
CA ILE A 110 3.38 1.38 2.99
C ILE A 110 2.12 1.16 2.12
N ASP A 111 2.33 0.85 0.85
CA ASP A 111 1.29 0.49 -0.11
C ASP A 111 1.58 -0.88 -0.73
N ASP A 112 0.56 -1.50 -1.33
CA ASP A 112 0.72 -2.77 -2.02
C ASP A 112 1.23 -2.58 -3.47
N VAL A 113 0.60 -1.66 -4.22
CA VAL A 113 0.93 -1.38 -5.63
C VAL A 113 0.93 0.12 -5.90
N LEU A 114 2.11 0.66 -6.20
CA LEU A 114 2.27 2.02 -6.70
C LEU A 114 1.98 2.09 -8.21
N CYS A 115 0.94 2.86 -8.57
CA CYS A 115 0.53 3.07 -9.97
C CYS A 115 0.54 4.56 -10.36
N THR A 116 -0.61 5.23 -10.42
CA THR A 116 -0.73 6.62 -10.89
C THR A 116 -0.15 7.64 -9.93
N GLY A 117 -0.03 7.28 -8.64
CA GLY A 117 0.37 8.15 -7.54
C GLY A 117 -0.80 8.83 -6.82
N ARG A 118 -2.03 8.73 -7.33
CA ARG A 118 -3.20 9.41 -6.72
C ARG A 118 -3.54 8.92 -5.31
N THR A 119 -3.42 7.61 -5.06
CA THR A 119 -3.56 7.02 -3.73
C THR A 119 -2.60 7.67 -2.73
N ILE A 120 -1.33 7.81 -3.11
CA ILE A 120 -0.29 8.40 -2.26
C ILE A 120 -0.53 9.90 -2.06
N ARG A 121 -0.93 10.62 -3.11
CA ARG A 121 -1.31 12.03 -3.00
C ARG A 121 -2.43 12.24 -1.98
N ALA A 122 -3.49 11.44 -2.05
CA ALA A 122 -4.57 11.48 -1.07
C ALA A 122 -4.10 11.11 0.35
N ALA A 123 -3.21 10.12 0.48
CA ALA A 123 -2.61 9.77 1.77
C ALA A 123 -1.79 10.91 2.37
N MET A 124 -1.02 11.62 1.54
CA MET A 124 -0.26 12.79 1.99
C MET A 124 -1.16 13.95 2.41
N ASP A 125 -2.33 14.14 1.78
CA ASP A 125 -3.27 15.17 2.24
C ASP A 125 -3.96 14.80 3.54
N GLU A 126 -4.39 13.54 3.67
CA GLU A 126 -4.98 13.03 4.91
C GLU A 126 -4.01 13.27 6.08
N LEU A 127 -2.72 12.99 5.90
CA LEU A 127 -1.71 13.23 6.94
C LEU A 127 -1.57 14.71 7.35
N LYS A 128 -1.85 15.68 6.47
CA LYS A 128 -1.73 17.11 6.82
C LYS A 128 -2.65 17.50 7.97
N ASP A 129 -3.79 16.83 8.10
CA ASP A 129 -4.77 17.11 9.15
C ASP A 129 -4.31 16.60 10.53
N PHE A 130 -3.28 15.75 10.58
CA PHE A 130 -2.75 15.16 11.82
C PHE A 130 -1.46 15.82 12.33
N GLY A 131 -0.82 16.67 11.53
CA GLY A 131 0.41 17.38 11.93
C GLY A 131 1.41 17.54 10.79
N ARG A 132 2.67 17.83 11.15
CA ARG A 132 3.76 18.11 10.21
C ARG A 132 4.90 17.10 10.39
N PRO A 133 4.92 16.01 9.60
CA PRO A 133 6.00 15.05 9.68
C PRO A 133 7.33 15.67 9.24
N GLY A 134 8.44 15.21 9.85
CA GLY A 134 9.79 15.62 9.47
C GLY A 134 10.20 15.05 8.12
N ALA A 135 9.75 13.83 7.82
CA ALA A 135 9.86 13.22 6.50
C ALA A 135 8.71 12.23 6.24
N ILE A 136 8.37 12.03 4.98
CA ILE A 136 7.49 10.95 4.52
C ILE A 136 8.30 10.11 3.53
N ARG A 137 8.34 8.80 3.77
CA ARG A 137 9.01 7.80 2.94
C ARG A 137 7.97 6.83 2.41
N LEU A 138 7.98 6.57 1.11
CA LEU A 138 7.04 5.67 0.46
C LEU A 138 7.70 4.32 0.13
N TYR A 139 7.08 3.25 0.63
CA TYR A 139 7.42 1.86 0.36
C TYR A 139 6.25 1.18 -0.33
N SER A 140 6.54 0.41 -1.38
CA SER A 140 5.52 -0.37 -2.08
C SER A 140 6.07 -1.72 -2.48
N LEU A 141 5.29 -2.80 -2.38
CA LEU A 141 5.78 -4.10 -2.90
C LEU A 141 6.05 -4.01 -4.40
N ILE A 142 5.04 -3.57 -5.17
CA ILE A 142 5.17 -3.44 -6.62
C ILE A 142 5.11 -1.98 -7.04
N ASP A 143 6.00 -1.60 -7.96
CA ASP A 143 5.81 -0.44 -8.82
C ASP A 143 5.35 -0.90 -10.21
N ARG A 144 4.12 -0.56 -10.61
CA ARG A 144 3.62 -0.93 -11.95
C ARG A 144 3.77 0.16 -13.02
N GLY A 145 4.45 1.26 -12.68
CA GLY A 145 4.56 2.44 -13.54
C GLY A 145 3.22 3.15 -13.77
N GLY A 146 3.13 3.87 -14.90
CA GLY A 146 1.92 4.60 -15.30
C GLY A 146 1.62 5.83 -14.43
N ARG A 147 2.65 6.55 -14.00
CA ARG A 147 2.54 7.76 -13.16
C ARG A 147 1.73 8.84 -13.87
N GLU A 148 0.81 9.44 -13.14
CA GLU A 148 0.08 10.65 -13.52
C GLU A 148 0.43 11.83 -12.61
N LEU A 149 1.13 11.54 -11.50
CA LEU A 149 1.69 12.51 -10.57
C LEU A 149 3.20 12.24 -10.41
N PRO A 150 4.02 13.26 -10.11
CA PRO A 150 5.47 13.12 -9.92
C PRO A 150 5.80 12.49 -8.56
N ILE A 151 5.25 11.31 -8.29
CA ILE A 151 5.40 10.57 -7.04
C ILE A 151 6.16 9.28 -7.33
N GLN A 152 7.26 9.07 -6.61
CA GLN A 152 8.05 7.85 -6.65
C GLN A 152 8.16 7.26 -5.25
N ALA A 153 8.29 5.94 -5.17
CA ALA A 153 8.63 5.30 -3.91
C ALA A 153 10.11 5.50 -3.61
N ASP A 154 10.44 5.76 -2.35
CA ASP A 154 11.81 5.67 -1.85
C ASP A 154 12.31 4.23 -1.97
N ARG A 155 11.41 3.25 -1.77
CA ARG A 155 11.70 1.84 -1.93
C ARG A 155 10.53 1.10 -2.58
N TYR A 156 10.83 0.27 -3.57
CA TYR A 156 9.92 -0.79 -3.99
C TYR A 156 10.67 -2.12 -4.13
N ALA A 157 9.96 -3.24 -4.01
CA ALA A 157 10.60 -4.55 -4.13
C ALA A 157 10.85 -4.91 -5.59
N GLU A 158 9.86 -4.72 -6.45
CA GLU A 158 9.99 -4.99 -7.89
C GLU A 158 9.18 -4.01 -8.73
N ARG A 159 9.71 -3.68 -9.91
CA ARG A 159 8.94 -2.95 -10.94
C ARG A 159 8.42 -3.93 -11.98
N LEU A 160 7.10 -4.01 -12.12
CA LEU A 160 6.44 -4.84 -13.12
C LEU A 160 5.95 -3.97 -14.28
N SER A 161 6.52 -4.18 -15.47
CA SER A 161 6.06 -3.51 -16.69
C SER A 161 4.94 -4.31 -17.32
N VAL A 162 3.69 -3.91 -17.06
CA VAL A 162 2.48 -4.55 -17.61
C VAL A 162 1.70 -3.56 -18.49
N PRO A 163 0.98 -4.04 -19.53
CA PRO A 163 0.09 -3.19 -20.31
C PRO A 163 -0.88 -2.41 -19.44
N HIS A 164 -1.29 -1.22 -19.91
CA HIS A 164 -2.23 -0.38 -19.16
C HIS A 164 -3.61 -1.05 -18.96
N SER A 165 -4.00 -1.94 -19.89
CA SER A 165 -5.20 -2.77 -19.81
C SER A 165 -5.16 -3.82 -18.71
N ASP A 166 -3.98 -4.13 -18.20
CA ASP A 166 -3.77 -5.21 -17.23
C ASP A 166 -3.65 -4.64 -15.83
N ARG A 167 -3.96 -5.48 -14.84
CA ARG A 167 -3.95 -5.12 -13.43
C ARG A 167 -2.92 -5.95 -12.69
N VAL A 168 -2.11 -5.29 -11.88
CA VAL A 168 -1.32 -5.96 -10.84
C VAL A 168 -2.16 -5.98 -9.57
N GLU A 169 -2.30 -7.16 -8.98
CA GLU A 169 -2.96 -7.38 -7.70
C GLU A 169 -1.99 -8.04 -6.73
N VAL A 170 -1.73 -7.37 -5.63
CA VAL A 170 -1.22 -8.05 -4.44
C VAL A 170 -2.42 -8.61 -3.69
N ARG A 171 -2.33 -9.87 -3.29
CA ARG A 171 -3.31 -10.53 -2.41
C ARG A 171 -2.59 -10.96 -1.14
N LEU A 172 -3.22 -10.76 0.00
CA LEU A 172 -2.68 -11.12 1.32
C LEU A 172 -3.64 -12.06 2.02
N LYS A 173 -3.09 -13.07 2.70
CA LYS A 173 -3.91 -14.13 3.29
C LYS A 173 -4.98 -13.61 4.26
N GLU A 174 -4.67 -12.59 5.06
CA GLU A 174 -5.57 -11.99 6.06
C GLU A 174 -6.72 -11.20 5.41
N VAL A 175 -6.51 -10.69 4.19
CA VAL A 175 -7.45 -9.79 3.52
C VAL A 175 -8.23 -10.52 2.42
N ASP A 176 -7.58 -11.41 1.69
CA ASP A 176 -8.07 -12.02 0.45
C ASP A 176 -8.23 -13.55 0.54
N GLY A 177 -7.71 -14.18 1.61
CA GLY A 177 -7.73 -15.65 1.78
C GLY A 177 -6.66 -16.39 0.98
N GLU A 178 -5.97 -15.70 0.07
CA GLU A 178 -4.83 -16.19 -0.70
C GLU A 178 -3.69 -15.16 -0.67
N GLU A 179 -2.47 -15.59 -0.97
CA GLU A 179 -1.29 -14.74 -0.88
C GLU A 179 -0.38 -14.88 -2.10
N GLY A 180 -0.10 -13.75 -2.75
CA GLY A 180 0.74 -13.68 -3.94
C GLY A 180 0.56 -12.37 -4.69
N VAL A 181 1.33 -12.22 -5.77
CA VAL A 181 1.22 -11.12 -6.73
C VAL A 181 0.74 -11.68 -8.05
N PHE A 182 -0.32 -11.10 -8.59
CA PHE A 182 -1.01 -11.58 -9.77
C PHE A 182 -1.06 -10.49 -10.83
N VAL A 183 -0.84 -10.87 -12.09
CA VAL A 183 -1.15 -10.06 -13.26
C VAL A 183 -2.46 -10.57 -13.86
N VAL A 184 -3.44 -9.68 -13.97
CA VAL A 184 -4.79 -9.98 -14.47
C VAL A 184 -5.01 -9.25 -15.80
N VAL A 185 -5.20 -10.03 -16.87
CA VAL A 185 -5.35 -9.51 -18.23
C VAL A 185 -6.72 -8.87 -18.41
N GLY A 186 -6.76 -7.66 -19.00
CA GLY A 186 -8.01 -6.98 -19.35
C GLY A 186 -8.83 -6.50 -18.14
N GLY A 187 -8.19 -6.28 -17.00
CA GLY A 187 -8.80 -5.64 -15.84
C GLY A 187 -9.00 -4.14 -16.10
N LEU A 188 -10.09 -3.75 -16.79
CA LEU A 188 -10.49 -2.34 -16.92
C LEU A 188 -10.53 -1.64 -15.53
N ARG A 189 -10.01 -0.41 -15.47
CA ARG A 189 -9.80 0.44 -14.27
C ARG A 189 -11.06 0.81 -13.50
#